data_AF-A0A8T9CC16-F1
#
_entry.id   AF-A0A8T9CC16-F1
#
_cell.length_a   1.000
_cell.length_b   1.000
_cell.length_c   1.000
_cell.angle_alpha   90.00
_cell.angle_beta   90.00
_cell.angle_gamma   90.00
#
_symmetry.space_group_name_H-M   'P 1'
#
loop_
_entity.id
_entity.type
_entity.pdbx_description
1 polymer ?
#
loop_
_entity_poly.entity_id
_entity_poly.type
_entity_poly.pdbx_seq_one_letter_code
_entity_poly.pdbx_strand_id
1 'polypeptide(L)'
;MAILRLYNFIYPANVEQAKSINSTLLAEDAQGRVDITRTFDGRELNTEYLFGLFANLAANPDLLTILGVPVSYEVTHFSANQHIAAAQTRFIFNFTSLGLVLPVIIESWNTWNAKGEITQYNASFKYWQWMVDTVIGASMPLLNATTPAEAVQILTSKVAASICNTAQTFCNGENTQYDSMASCYQYLTQETRFGASYEVGRDTLLCRIVHQNMVPFRPSVHCNHIGPTGGGYCTDDTTYVSTVMNKYFKI
;
A
#
# COMPACT_ATOMS: atom_id res chain seq x y z
N MET A 1 22.87 1.79 -17.67
CA MET A 1 23.28 1.67 -16.27
C MET A 1 22.01 1.63 -15.43
N ALA A 2 21.68 0.50 -14.81
CA ALA A 2 20.50 0.38 -13.97
C ALA A 2 20.72 1.20 -12.69
N ILE A 3 20.14 2.39 -12.63
CA ILE A 3 20.14 3.22 -11.42
C ILE A 3 18.78 3.03 -10.77
N LEU A 4 18.78 2.40 -9.61
CA LEU A 4 17.65 2.36 -8.70
C LEU A 4 17.35 3.81 -8.27
N ARG A 5 16.38 4.45 -8.93
CA ARG A 5 15.95 5.84 -8.67
C ARG A 5 15.13 5.95 -7.37
N LEU A 6 15.61 5.29 -6.31
CA LEU A 6 14.94 5.11 -5.01
C LEU A 6 14.63 6.42 -4.29
N TYR A 7 15.38 7.49 -4.59
CA TYR A 7 15.08 8.83 -4.10
C TYR A 7 13.63 9.24 -4.39
N ASN A 8 13.07 8.87 -5.54
CA ASN A 8 11.68 9.21 -5.89
C ASN A 8 10.63 8.41 -5.11
N PHE A 9 11.03 7.39 -4.35
CA PHE A 9 10.12 6.54 -3.57
C PHE A 9 10.03 6.99 -2.10
N ILE A 10 10.83 7.96 -1.68
CA ILE A 10 10.79 8.53 -0.32
C ILE A 10 10.11 9.90 -0.30
N TYR A 11 9.51 10.25 0.82
CA TYR A 11 9.00 11.60 1.07
C TYR A 11 10.14 12.60 1.29
N PRO A 12 10.07 13.83 0.74
CA PRO A 12 8.97 14.41 -0.05
C PRO A 12 9.07 14.21 -1.57
N ALA A 13 10.11 13.54 -2.08
CA ALA A 13 10.34 13.42 -3.53
C ALA A 13 9.24 12.63 -4.26
N ASN A 14 8.62 11.66 -3.59
CA ASN A 14 7.48 10.90 -4.12
C ASN A 14 6.24 11.76 -4.44
N VAL A 15 6.09 12.93 -3.82
CA VAL A 15 4.92 13.80 -4.03
C VAL A 15 4.82 14.29 -5.47
N GLU A 16 5.94 14.60 -6.11
CA GLU A 16 5.96 15.02 -7.52
C GLU A 16 5.49 13.88 -8.43
N GLN A 17 5.97 12.66 -8.17
CA GLN A 17 5.57 11.47 -8.93
C GLN A 17 4.09 11.14 -8.73
N ALA A 18 3.60 11.21 -7.50
CA ALA A 18 2.19 11.00 -7.18
C ALA A 18 1.26 11.94 -7.96
N LYS A 19 1.60 13.23 -8.04
CA LYS A 19 0.80 14.25 -8.75
C LYS A 19 0.77 14.04 -10.26
N SER A 20 1.80 13.40 -10.83
CA SER A 20 1.81 13.13 -12.27
C SER A 20 0.73 12.13 -12.67
N ILE A 21 0.36 11.19 -11.78
CA ILE A 21 -0.49 10.02 -12.06
C ILE A 21 0.12 9.08 -13.11
N ASN A 22 0.95 9.57 -14.03
CA ASN A 22 1.59 8.84 -15.12
C ASN A 22 3.11 9.01 -15.09
N SER A 23 3.75 8.66 -13.98
CA SER A 23 5.19 8.90 -13.77
C SER A 23 6.03 8.31 -14.92
N THR A 24 6.89 9.15 -15.50
CA THR A 24 7.84 8.74 -16.54
C THR A 24 9.02 7.93 -16.00
N LEU A 25 9.00 7.56 -14.72
CA LEU A 25 9.90 6.55 -14.15
C LEU A 25 9.45 5.13 -14.54
N LEU A 26 8.19 4.96 -14.95
CA LEU A 26 7.56 3.69 -15.26
C LEU A 26 7.21 3.63 -16.77
N ALA A 27 7.43 2.46 -17.38
CA ALA A 27 6.97 2.22 -18.74
C ALA A 27 5.43 2.26 -18.80
N GLU A 28 4.87 2.51 -19.98
CA GLU A 28 3.41 2.59 -20.15
C GLU A 28 2.72 1.28 -19.76
N ASP A 29 3.34 0.16 -20.13
CA ASP A 29 2.92 -1.22 -19.87
C ASP A 29 3.61 -1.86 -18.66
N ALA A 30 4.08 -1.04 -17.70
CA ALA A 30 4.80 -1.53 -16.53
C ALA A 30 3.98 -2.58 -15.76
N GLN A 31 4.65 -3.67 -15.34
CA GLN A 31 4.06 -4.72 -14.51
C GLN A 31 4.66 -4.69 -13.11
N GLY A 32 3.85 -4.42 -12.10
CA GLY A 32 4.27 -4.37 -10.70
C GLY A 32 3.71 -5.53 -9.90
N ARG A 33 4.50 -6.07 -8.97
CA ARG A 33 4.00 -7.00 -7.94
C ARG A 33 4.62 -6.67 -6.59
N VAL A 34 3.80 -6.69 -5.55
CA VAL A 34 4.25 -6.57 -4.16
C VAL A 34 3.67 -7.73 -3.37
N ASP A 35 4.53 -8.55 -2.76
CA ASP A 35 4.19 -9.86 -2.16
C ASP A 35 3.03 -9.85 -1.17
N ILE A 36 2.93 -8.83 -0.32
CA ILE A 36 1.88 -8.69 0.70
C ILE A 36 0.56 -8.15 0.14
N THR A 37 0.54 -7.70 -1.11
CA THR A 37 -0.64 -7.11 -1.76
C THR A 37 -1.02 -7.86 -3.04
N ARG A 38 -0.84 -7.24 -4.21
CA ARG A 38 -1.29 -7.71 -5.52
C ARG A 38 -0.32 -7.34 -6.63
N THR A 39 -0.82 -7.48 -7.85
CA THR A 39 -0.23 -7.05 -9.10
C THR A 39 -0.83 -5.73 -9.57
N PHE A 40 -0.06 -4.96 -10.35
CA PHE A 40 -0.40 -3.63 -10.81
C PHE A 40 -0.03 -3.50 -12.28
N ASP A 41 -1.03 -3.33 -13.14
CA ASP A 41 -0.84 -3.28 -14.58
C ASP A 41 -0.92 -1.85 -15.11
N GLY A 42 0.11 -1.45 -15.87
CA GLY A 42 0.16 -0.16 -16.52
C GLY A 42 0.65 0.98 -15.63
N ARG A 43 1.11 2.05 -16.28
CA ARG A 43 1.80 3.17 -15.61
C ARG A 43 1.00 3.83 -14.49
N GLU A 44 -0.30 4.03 -14.70
CA GLU A 44 -1.09 4.84 -13.78
C GLU A 44 -1.27 4.16 -12.41
N LEU A 45 -1.72 2.90 -12.42
CA LEU A 45 -1.92 2.11 -11.20
C LEU A 45 -0.60 1.95 -10.43
N ASN A 46 0.50 1.71 -11.14
CA ASN A 46 1.83 1.62 -10.52
C ASN A 46 2.26 2.96 -9.91
N THR A 47 1.95 4.10 -10.55
CA THR A 47 2.29 5.44 -10.03
C THR A 47 1.54 5.74 -8.73
N GLU A 48 0.24 5.46 -8.69
CA GLU A 48 -0.58 5.67 -7.49
C GLU A 48 -0.13 4.79 -6.33
N TYR A 49 0.18 3.53 -6.63
CA TYR A 49 0.57 2.58 -5.61
C TYR A 49 1.97 2.87 -5.03
N LEU A 50 2.96 3.15 -5.89
CA LEU A 50 4.33 3.38 -5.46
C LEU A 50 4.55 4.77 -4.86
N PHE A 51 3.77 5.77 -5.26
CA PHE A 51 3.99 7.16 -4.87
C PHE A 51 2.76 7.79 -4.18
N GLY A 52 1.58 7.63 -4.77
CA GLY A 52 0.33 8.24 -4.30
C GLY A 52 -0.05 7.83 -2.88
N LEU A 53 0.01 6.53 -2.57
CA LEU A 53 -0.22 5.98 -1.23
C LEU A 53 0.57 6.74 -0.16
N PHE A 54 1.89 6.80 -0.33
CA PHE A 54 2.78 7.39 0.66
C PHE A 54 2.72 8.92 0.68
N ALA A 55 2.48 9.55 -0.46
CA ALA A 55 2.31 11.00 -0.54
C ALA A 55 1.06 11.47 0.22
N ASN A 56 -0.06 10.75 0.10
CA ASN A 56 -1.28 11.08 0.82
C ASN A 56 -1.15 10.81 2.33
N LEU A 57 -0.53 9.68 2.71
CA LEU A 57 -0.20 9.41 4.11
C LEU A 57 0.66 10.53 4.73
N ALA A 58 1.67 11.00 4.00
CA ALA A 58 2.53 12.09 4.48
C ALA A 58 1.79 13.42 4.60
N ALA A 59 0.80 13.68 3.74
CA ALA A 59 -0.04 14.87 3.79
C ALA A 59 -1.06 14.85 4.94
N ASN A 60 -1.35 13.69 5.51
CA ASN A 60 -2.32 13.50 6.59
C ASN A 60 -1.67 12.82 7.81
N PRO A 61 -0.72 13.49 8.49
CA PRO A 61 0.05 12.89 9.58
C PRO A 61 -0.79 12.48 10.80
N ASP A 62 -1.96 13.11 10.99
CA ASP A 62 -2.89 12.82 12.09
C ASP A 62 -3.82 11.63 11.80
N LEU A 63 -3.81 11.12 10.56
CA LEU A 63 -4.59 9.96 10.17
C LEU A 63 -4.05 8.73 10.87
N LEU A 64 -4.80 8.18 11.82
CA LEU A 64 -4.38 6.95 12.49
C LEU A 64 -4.28 5.81 11.47
N THR A 65 -3.08 5.28 11.31
CA THR A 65 -2.78 4.21 10.38
C THR A 65 -1.70 3.30 10.92
N ILE A 66 -1.65 2.06 10.42
CA ILE A 66 -0.51 1.16 10.62
C ILE A 66 0.43 1.17 9.40
N LEU A 67 0.20 2.04 8.43
CA LEU A 67 1.06 2.25 7.27
C LEU A 67 2.05 3.38 7.57
N GLY A 68 3.32 3.17 7.27
CA GLY A 68 4.35 4.19 7.45
C GLY A 68 4.72 4.88 6.13
N VAL A 69 5.34 6.05 6.25
CA VAL A 69 5.87 6.81 5.12
C VAL A 69 7.38 6.56 5.02
N PRO A 70 7.91 6.09 3.88
CA PRO A 70 9.36 5.96 3.69
C PRO A 70 10.00 7.35 3.61
N VAL A 71 10.98 7.64 4.47
CA VAL A 71 11.62 8.97 4.58
C VAL A 71 13.11 8.96 4.25
N SER A 72 13.76 7.80 4.33
CA SER A 72 15.15 7.62 3.89
C SER A 72 15.40 6.16 3.52
N TYR A 73 16.52 5.89 2.85
CA TYR A 73 16.88 4.54 2.44
C TYR A 73 18.38 4.31 2.42
N GLU A 74 18.77 3.05 2.53
CA GLU A 74 20.12 2.53 2.36
C GLU A 74 20.06 1.24 1.55
N VAL A 75 20.80 1.18 0.44
CA VAL A 75 20.94 -0.06 -0.34
C VAL A 75 22.02 -0.91 0.32
N THR A 76 21.62 -2.06 0.86
CA THR A 76 22.51 -2.95 1.63
C THR A 76 23.12 -4.06 0.79
N HIS A 77 22.39 -4.52 -0.23
CA HIS A 77 22.85 -5.48 -1.21
C HIS A 77 22.35 -5.06 -2.58
N PHE A 78 23.19 -5.20 -3.60
CA PHE A 78 22.86 -4.83 -4.96
C PHE A 78 23.56 -5.76 -5.95
N SER A 79 22.83 -6.19 -6.96
CA SER A 79 23.36 -6.89 -8.12
C SER A 79 22.62 -6.42 -9.36
N ALA A 80 23.34 -6.22 -10.46
CA ALA A 80 22.75 -5.84 -11.73
C ALA A 80 23.45 -6.54 -12.89
N ASN A 81 22.66 -6.87 -13.90
CA ASN A 81 23.14 -7.42 -15.16
C ASN A 81 22.28 -6.85 -16.30
N GLN A 82 22.92 -6.17 -17.25
CA GLN A 82 22.26 -5.49 -18.36
C GLN A 82 21.12 -4.57 -17.89
N HIS A 83 19.88 -4.96 -18.20
CA HIS A 83 18.65 -4.22 -17.95
C HIS A 83 17.89 -4.73 -16.72
N ILE A 84 18.53 -5.56 -15.89
CA ILE A 84 17.95 -6.18 -14.70
C ILE A 84 18.78 -5.78 -13.48
N ALA A 85 18.11 -5.52 -12.37
CA ALA A 85 18.77 -5.32 -11.09
C ALA A 85 17.92 -5.87 -9.94
N ALA A 86 18.62 -6.43 -8.96
CA ALA A 86 18.06 -6.84 -7.69
C ALA A 86 18.74 -6.09 -6.55
N ALA A 87 17.96 -5.68 -5.56
CA ALA A 87 18.47 -4.95 -4.41
C ALA A 87 17.72 -5.30 -3.13
N GLN A 88 18.47 -5.41 -2.03
CA GLN A 88 17.91 -5.34 -0.69
C GLN A 88 18.10 -3.91 -0.17
N THR A 89 17.00 -3.21 0.05
CA THR A 89 16.99 -1.83 0.52
C THR A 89 16.39 -1.77 1.91
N ARG A 90 17.09 -1.12 2.84
CA ARG A 90 16.57 -0.76 4.15
C ARG A 90 15.99 0.65 4.05
N PHE A 91 14.68 0.76 4.16
CA PHE A 91 13.98 2.04 4.24
C PHE A 91 13.75 2.40 5.71
N ILE A 92 13.81 3.68 6.04
CA ILE A 92 13.29 4.18 7.31
C ILE A 92 11.85 4.63 7.07
N PHE A 93 10.91 4.01 7.77
CA PHE A 93 9.50 4.35 7.73
C PHE A 93 9.13 5.17 8.96
N ASN A 94 8.43 6.29 8.73
CA ASN A 94 7.83 7.12 9.75
C ASN A 94 6.33 6.82 9.87
N PHE A 95 5.91 6.30 11.02
CA PHE A 95 4.51 6.05 11.38
C PHE A 95 4.04 7.23 12.25
N THR A 96 3.82 8.38 11.61
CA THR A 96 3.66 9.67 12.30
C THR A 96 2.56 9.64 13.35
N SER A 97 1.39 9.08 13.03
CA SER A 97 0.24 8.98 13.95
C SER A 97 0.52 8.13 15.20
N LEU A 98 1.59 7.33 15.18
CA LEU A 98 2.01 6.48 16.29
C LEU A 98 3.29 6.98 16.99
N GLY A 99 3.87 8.11 16.54
CA GLY A 99 5.14 8.61 17.07
C GLY A 99 6.30 7.60 16.93
N LEU A 100 6.25 6.76 15.90
CA LEU A 100 7.13 5.60 15.74
C LEU A 100 7.93 5.68 14.43
N VAL A 101 9.22 5.37 14.50
CA VAL A 101 10.11 5.28 13.33
C VAL A 101 10.77 3.92 13.33
N LEU A 102 10.65 3.16 12.24
CA LEU A 102 11.18 1.80 12.13
C LEU A 102 11.91 1.58 10.80
N PRO A 103 13.00 0.78 10.79
CA PRO A 103 13.58 0.28 9.56
C PRO A 103 12.71 -0.84 8.96
N VAL A 104 12.47 -0.80 7.66
CA VAL A 104 11.75 -1.81 6.88
C VAL A 104 12.67 -2.28 5.75
N ILE A 105 12.84 -3.59 5.61
CA ILE A 105 13.65 -4.18 4.54
C ILE A 105 12.74 -4.60 3.39
N ILE A 106 13.01 -4.06 2.21
CA ILE A 106 12.32 -4.41 0.97
C ILE A 106 13.36 -4.97 0.01
N GLU A 107 13.15 -6.21 -0.43
CA GLU A 107 13.85 -6.78 -1.58
C GLU A 107 13.12 -6.42 -2.85
N SER A 108 13.85 -6.03 -3.89
CA SER A 108 13.27 -5.71 -5.19
C SER A 108 14.04 -6.40 -6.29
N TRP A 109 13.33 -6.88 -7.30
CA TRP A 109 13.85 -7.24 -8.61
C TRP A 109 13.16 -6.38 -9.64
N ASN A 110 13.91 -5.77 -10.56
CA ASN A 110 13.36 -4.80 -11.50
C ASN A 110 13.99 -4.97 -12.89
N THR A 111 13.23 -4.62 -13.92
CA THR A 111 13.73 -4.46 -15.29
C THR A 111 13.56 -3.04 -15.81
N TRP A 112 14.40 -2.64 -16.77
CA TRP A 112 14.35 -1.34 -17.42
C TRP A 112 14.36 -1.43 -18.94
N ASN A 113 13.65 -0.53 -19.62
CA ASN A 113 13.79 -0.36 -21.06
C ASN A 113 14.97 0.58 -21.42
N ALA A 114 15.21 0.78 -22.72
CA ALA A 114 16.28 1.65 -23.22
C ALA A 114 16.11 3.14 -22.83
N LYS A 115 14.91 3.57 -22.45
CA LYS A 115 14.63 4.93 -21.94
C LYS A 115 14.96 5.07 -20.44
N GLY A 116 15.32 3.96 -19.77
CA GLY A 116 15.56 3.93 -18.34
C GLY A 116 14.27 3.96 -17.51
N GLU A 117 13.13 3.59 -18.11
CA GLU A 117 11.86 3.42 -17.41
C GLU A 117 11.77 2.00 -16.85
N ILE A 118 11.20 1.85 -15.65
CA ILE A 118 10.94 0.54 -15.04
C ILE A 118 9.84 -0.17 -15.85
N THR A 119 10.15 -1.33 -16.39
CA THR A 119 9.20 -2.17 -17.14
C THR A 119 8.55 -3.23 -16.27
N GLN A 120 9.27 -3.77 -15.30
CA GLN A 120 8.73 -4.72 -14.32
C GLN A 120 9.36 -4.48 -12.97
N TYR A 121 8.60 -4.71 -11.90
CA TYR A 121 9.17 -4.86 -10.57
C TYR A 121 8.45 -5.94 -9.77
N ASN A 122 9.21 -6.63 -8.94
CA ASN A 122 8.70 -7.54 -7.92
C ASN A 122 9.33 -7.15 -6.58
N ALA A 123 8.52 -6.70 -5.64
CA ALA A 123 8.96 -6.29 -4.31
C ALA A 123 8.49 -7.27 -3.24
N SER A 124 9.35 -7.54 -2.26
CA SER A 124 9.07 -8.39 -1.13
C SER A 124 9.44 -7.74 0.19
N PHE A 125 8.49 -7.68 1.12
CA PHE A 125 8.71 -7.12 2.46
C PHE A 125 9.27 -8.19 3.39
N LYS A 126 10.53 -8.04 3.81
CA LYS A 126 11.13 -8.96 4.78
C LYS A 126 10.57 -8.70 6.17
N TYR A 127 10.29 -9.80 6.87
CA TYR A 127 9.80 -9.78 8.25
C TYR A 127 8.50 -9.00 8.43
N TRP A 128 7.68 -8.89 7.38
CA TRP A 128 6.49 -8.07 7.38
C TRP A 128 5.54 -8.36 8.55
N GLN A 129 5.27 -9.64 8.83
CA GLN A 129 4.44 -10.02 9.98
C GLN A 129 4.98 -9.46 11.30
N TRP A 130 6.28 -9.60 11.54
CA TRP A 130 6.90 -9.08 12.76
C TRP A 130 6.88 -7.56 12.81
N MET A 131 7.04 -6.87 11.68
CA MET A 131 6.88 -5.42 11.62
C MET A 131 5.45 -5.02 12.00
N VAL A 132 4.43 -5.69 11.45
CA VAL A 132 3.01 -5.44 11.80
C VAL A 132 2.77 -5.67 13.30
N ASP A 133 3.25 -6.77 13.87
CA ASP A 133 3.12 -7.06 15.31
C ASP A 133 3.81 -5.98 16.16
N THR A 134 4.96 -5.48 15.71
CA THR A 134 5.69 -4.39 16.37
C THR A 134 4.91 -3.08 16.35
N VAL A 135 4.31 -2.73 15.20
CA VAL A 135 3.49 -1.51 15.05
C VAL A 135 2.21 -1.61 15.90
N ILE A 136 1.54 -2.76 15.92
CA ILE A 136 0.38 -3.00 16.77
C ILE A 136 0.77 -2.85 18.25
N GLY A 137 1.86 -3.49 18.67
CA GLY A 137 2.37 -3.36 20.04
C GLY A 137 2.70 -1.92 20.43
N ALA A 138 3.34 -1.17 19.54
CA ALA A 138 3.66 0.24 19.76
C ALA A 138 2.40 1.14 19.82
N SER A 139 1.30 0.74 19.18
CA SER A 139 0.03 1.47 19.26
C SER A 139 -0.70 1.29 20.59
N MET A 140 -0.44 0.21 21.34
CA MET A 140 -1.20 -0.14 22.55
C MET A 140 -1.26 0.99 23.59
N PRO A 141 -0.15 1.66 23.97
CA PRO A 141 -0.20 2.76 24.93
C PRO A 141 -1.01 3.95 24.43
N LEU A 142 -0.94 4.26 23.14
CA LEU A 142 -1.69 5.36 22.52
C LEU A 142 -3.19 5.08 22.47
N LEU A 143 -3.55 3.81 22.39
CA LEU A 143 -4.93 3.34 22.33
C LEU A 143 -5.49 2.97 23.70
N ASN A 144 -4.71 3.08 24.78
CA ASN A 144 -5.04 2.56 26.11
C ASN A 144 -5.42 1.07 26.09
N ALA A 145 -4.81 0.29 25.21
CA ALA A 145 -5.04 -1.15 25.11
C ALA A 145 -4.04 -1.93 25.97
N THR A 146 -4.51 -3.00 26.60
CA THR A 146 -3.72 -3.89 27.46
C THR A 146 -3.25 -5.16 26.75
N THR A 147 -3.88 -5.50 25.62
CA THR A 147 -3.51 -6.65 24.78
C THR A 147 -3.45 -6.27 23.30
N PRO A 148 -2.70 -7.01 22.46
CA PRO A 148 -2.71 -6.80 21.01
C PRO A 148 -4.11 -6.96 20.38
N ALA A 149 -4.92 -7.89 20.90
CA ALA A 149 -6.28 -8.12 20.41
C ALA A 149 -7.19 -6.90 20.65
N GLU A 150 -7.09 -6.30 21.84
CA GLU A 150 -7.80 -5.07 22.18
C GLU A 150 -7.34 -3.91 21.29
N ALA A 151 -6.03 -3.76 21.04
CA ALA A 151 -5.52 -2.76 20.12
C ALA A 151 -6.08 -2.95 18.70
N VAL A 152 -6.14 -4.19 18.20
CA VAL A 152 -6.72 -4.49 16.88
C VAL A 152 -8.22 -4.15 16.81
N GLN A 153 -9.00 -4.34 17.88
CA GLN A 153 -10.41 -3.95 17.92
C GLN A 153 -10.58 -2.42 17.85
N ILE A 154 -9.75 -1.68 18.59
CA ILE A 154 -9.76 -0.21 18.56
C ILE A 154 -9.29 0.31 17.19
N LEU A 155 -8.23 -0.28 16.62
CA LEU A 155 -7.74 0.04 15.29
C LEU A 155 -8.81 -0.25 14.23
N THR A 156 -9.48 -1.39 14.29
CA THR A 156 -10.61 -1.74 13.41
C THR A 156 -11.64 -0.61 13.39
N SER A 157 -12.07 -0.14 14.55
CA SER A 157 -13.05 0.94 14.67
C SER A 157 -12.54 2.26 14.07
N LYS A 158 -11.30 2.66 14.39
CA LYS A 158 -10.73 3.93 13.92
C LYS A 158 -10.42 3.92 12.42
N VAL A 159 -9.90 2.81 11.91
CA VAL A 159 -9.61 2.62 10.48
C VAL A 159 -10.91 2.57 9.68
N ALA A 160 -11.96 1.89 10.18
CA ALA A 160 -13.27 1.89 9.55
C ALA A 160 -13.83 3.32 9.43
N ALA A 161 -13.79 4.11 10.50
CA ALA A 161 -14.23 5.51 10.46
C ALA A 161 -13.44 6.34 9.43
N SER A 162 -12.12 6.16 9.36
CA SER A 162 -11.26 6.81 8.35
C SER A 162 -11.67 6.46 6.92
N ILE A 163 -11.87 5.17 6.63
CA ILE A 163 -12.26 4.71 5.30
C ILE A 163 -13.64 5.26 4.94
N CYS A 164 -14.60 5.24 5.88
CA CYS A 164 -15.93 5.77 5.63
C CYS A 164 -15.94 7.29 5.39
N ASN A 165 -15.12 8.05 6.12
CA ASN A 165 -14.93 9.47 5.85
C ASN A 165 -14.38 9.71 4.44
N THR A 166 -13.40 8.91 4.01
CA THR A 166 -12.84 8.97 2.65
C THR A 166 -13.92 8.64 1.61
N ALA A 167 -14.71 7.58 1.83
CA ALA A 167 -15.80 7.20 0.94
C ALA A 167 -16.84 8.32 0.81
N GLN A 168 -17.29 8.91 1.91
CA GLN A 168 -18.26 10.01 1.85
C GLN A 168 -17.72 11.27 1.17
N THR A 169 -16.43 11.54 1.34
CA THR A 169 -15.83 12.75 0.78
C THR A 169 -15.64 12.64 -0.73
N PHE A 170 -15.17 11.48 -1.22
CA PHE A 170 -14.68 11.35 -2.59
C PHE A 170 -15.49 10.38 -3.47
N CYS A 171 -16.23 9.44 -2.89
CA CYS A 171 -16.96 8.39 -3.60
C CYS A 171 -18.43 8.76 -3.77
N ASN A 172 -18.69 9.67 -4.72
CA ASN A 172 -20.01 10.23 -5.01
C ASN A 172 -20.52 9.82 -6.40
N GLY A 173 -21.84 9.89 -6.60
CA GLY A 173 -22.48 9.58 -7.88
C GLY A 173 -22.29 8.11 -8.27
N GLU A 174 -21.76 7.85 -9.47
CA GLU A 174 -21.46 6.49 -9.94
C GLU A 174 -20.39 5.78 -9.09
N ASN A 175 -19.61 6.54 -8.32
CA ASN A 175 -18.59 5.99 -7.43
C ASN A 175 -19.12 5.73 -6.01
N THR A 176 -20.39 5.97 -5.70
CA THR A 176 -20.95 5.74 -4.36
C THR A 176 -20.88 4.26 -3.95
N GLN A 177 -20.28 4.00 -2.79
CA GLN A 177 -20.01 2.64 -2.29
C GLN A 177 -20.95 2.20 -1.16
N TYR A 178 -21.51 3.18 -0.45
CA TYR A 178 -22.30 2.95 0.76
C TYR A 178 -23.46 3.92 0.79
N ASP A 179 -24.62 3.43 1.23
CA ASP A 179 -25.82 4.26 1.38
C ASP A 179 -25.64 5.36 2.46
N SER A 180 -24.80 5.12 3.48
CA SER A 180 -24.59 6.05 4.59
C SER A 180 -23.28 5.80 5.33
N MET A 181 -22.91 6.73 6.22
CA MET A 181 -21.79 6.54 7.17
C MET A 181 -22.01 5.30 8.03
N ALA A 182 -23.25 5.11 8.50
CA ALA A 182 -23.59 4.02 9.40
C ALA A 182 -23.47 2.65 8.70
N SER A 183 -23.95 2.53 7.45
CA SER A 183 -23.83 1.28 6.69
C SER A 183 -22.37 0.97 6.34
N CYS A 184 -21.58 1.98 5.98
CA CYS A 184 -20.13 1.82 5.82
C CYS A 184 -19.46 1.32 7.09
N TYR A 185 -19.69 1.99 8.22
CA TYR A 185 -19.05 1.66 9.48
C TYR A 185 -19.45 0.26 9.98
N GLN A 186 -20.73 -0.09 9.85
CA GLN A 186 -21.22 -1.43 10.18
C GLN A 186 -20.52 -2.49 9.33
N TYR A 187 -20.51 -2.33 8.01
CA TYR A 187 -19.87 -3.30 7.11
C TYR A 187 -18.38 -3.47 7.45
N LEU A 188 -17.66 -2.36 7.64
CA LEU A 188 -16.22 -2.40 7.90
C LEU A 188 -15.86 -2.91 9.30
N THR A 189 -16.74 -2.81 10.29
CA THR A 189 -16.45 -3.29 11.67
C THR A 189 -17.05 -4.65 11.99
N GLN A 190 -18.09 -5.09 11.28
CA GLN A 190 -18.84 -6.32 11.59
C GLN A 190 -18.69 -7.39 10.51
N GLU A 191 -18.50 -7.00 9.25
CA GLU A 191 -18.50 -7.93 8.11
C GLU A 191 -17.11 -8.04 7.46
N THR A 192 -16.26 -7.04 7.66
CA THR A 192 -14.88 -7.01 7.15
C THR A 192 -13.90 -7.39 8.25
N ARG A 193 -13.05 -8.37 8.00
CA ARG A 193 -11.97 -8.72 8.93
C ARG A 193 -10.86 -7.66 8.89
N PHE A 194 -10.18 -7.46 10.02
CA PHE A 194 -9.01 -6.56 10.06
C PHE A 194 -7.97 -6.96 9.01
N GLY A 195 -7.62 -8.25 8.99
CA GLY A 195 -6.68 -8.86 8.06
C GLY A 195 -5.40 -9.33 8.75
N ALA A 196 -4.88 -10.50 8.37
CA ALA A 196 -3.56 -10.95 8.76
C ALA A 196 -2.47 -10.23 7.94
N SER A 197 -1.21 -10.36 8.37
CA SER A 197 -0.07 -9.67 7.75
C SER A 197 0.09 -9.94 6.25
N TYR A 198 -0.26 -11.14 5.76
CA TYR A 198 -0.20 -11.49 4.33
C TYR A 198 -1.47 -11.10 3.56
N GLU A 199 -2.44 -10.45 4.21
CA GLU A 199 -3.77 -10.17 3.66
C GLU A 199 -3.97 -8.69 3.26
N VAL A 200 -2.89 -7.94 3.00
CA VAL A 200 -2.95 -6.53 2.59
C VAL A 200 -3.47 -6.38 1.14
N GLY A 201 -3.58 -7.48 0.39
CA GLY A 201 -4.26 -7.56 -0.92
C GLY A 201 -5.53 -8.40 -0.92
N ARG A 202 -6.17 -8.60 0.23
CA ARG A 202 -7.34 -9.48 0.42
C ARG A 202 -8.58 -8.69 0.82
N ASP A 203 -9.71 -9.38 1.02
CA ASP A 203 -10.94 -8.73 1.50
C ASP A 203 -10.83 -8.37 2.99
N THR A 204 -10.06 -7.32 3.28
CA THR A 204 -9.69 -6.91 4.65
C THR A 204 -9.67 -5.39 4.80
N LEU A 205 -9.67 -4.92 6.06
CA LEU A 205 -9.40 -3.53 6.36
C LEU A 205 -7.98 -3.12 5.98
N LEU A 206 -7.00 -4.02 6.07
CA LEU A 206 -5.62 -3.76 5.65
C LEU A 206 -5.50 -3.42 4.16
N CYS A 207 -6.29 -4.07 3.30
CA CYS A 207 -6.35 -3.69 1.89
C CYS A 207 -7.03 -2.33 1.69
N ARG A 208 -8.14 -2.09 2.39
CA ARG A 208 -8.92 -0.86 2.24
C ARG A 208 -8.19 0.38 2.76
N ILE A 209 -7.38 0.27 3.83
CA ILE A 209 -6.53 1.37 4.30
C ILE A 209 -5.40 1.70 3.31
N VAL A 210 -4.94 0.74 2.50
CA VAL A 210 -4.04 1.05 1.37
C VAL A 210 -4.82 1.84 0.32
N HIS A 211 -5.99 1.35 -0.10
CA HIS A 211 -6.75 1.99 -1.17
C HIS A 211 -7.36 3.35 -0.82
N GLN A 212 -7.75 3.61 0.43
CA GLN A 212 -8.29 4.92 0.83
C GLN A 212 -7.30 6.06 0.50
N ASN A 213 -6.00 5.78 0.58
CA ASN A 213 -4.97 6.77 0.33
C ASN A 213 -4.79 7.11 -1.16
N MET A 214 -5.34 6.29 -2.06
CA MET A 214 -5.30 6.54 -3.49
C MET A 214 -6.61 7.15 -4.03
N VAL A 215 -7.70 7.06 -3.26
CA VAL A 215 -9.02 7.61 -3.62
C VAL A 215 -8.98 9.09 -4.01
N PRO A 216 -8.29 10.00 -3.29
CA PRO A 216 -8.27 11.42 -3.67
C PRO A 216 -7.63 11.71 -5.03
N PHE A 217 -6.80 10.80 -5.57
CA PHE A 217 -6.18 10.97 -6.88
C PHE A 217 -7.09 10.49 -8.00
N ARG A 218 -7.65 9.28 -7.87
CA ARG A 218 -8.54 8.67 -8.87
C ARG A 218 -9.73 7.94 -8.23
N PRO A 219 -10.78 8.68 -7.80
CA PRO A 219 -11.96 8.07 -7.18
C PRO A 219 -12.64 7.01 -8.05
N SER A 220 -12.70 7.22 -9.37
CA SER A 220 -13.33 6.27 -10.31
C SER A 220 -12.66 4.90 -10.39
N VAL A 221 -11.41 4.81 -9.92
CA VAL A 221 -10.68 3.54 -9.84
C VAL A 221 -10.77 2.98 -8.43
N HIS A 222 -10.46 3.79 -7.41
CA HIS A 222 -10.21 3.28 -6.06
C HIS A 222 -11.44 3.22 -5.16
N CYS A 223 -12.55 3.89 -5.50
CA CYS A 223 -13.76 3.83 -4.66
C CYS A 223 -14.29 2.40 -4.52
N ASN A 224 -14.36 1.65 -5.62
CA ASN A 224 -14.80 0.25 -5.58
C ASN A 224 -13.91 -0.62 -4.67
N HIS A 225 -12.64 -0.28 -4.53
CA HIS A 225 -11.68 -1.05 -3.72
C HIS A 225 -11.92 -0.88 -2.22
N ILE A 226 -12.42 0.29 -1.80
CA ILE A 226 -12.75 0.55 -0.40
C ILE A 226 -14.19 0.17 -0.04
N GLY A 227 -15.01 -0.20 -1.02
CA GLY A 227 -16.40 -0.62 -0.86
C GLY A 227 -16.61 -2.11 -0.57
N PRO A 228 -17.87 -2.57 -0.53
CA PRO A 228 -18.21 -3.98 -0.26
C PRO A 228 -17.77 -4.97 -1.35
N THR A 229 -17.70 -4.53 -2.61
CA THR A 229 -17.30 -5.41 -3.72
C THR A 229 -15.78 -5.65 -3.76
N GLY A 230 -15.01 -4.79 -3.09
CA GLY A 230 -13.55 -4.77 -3.14
C GLY A 230 -12.97 -4.42 -4.52
N GLY A 231 -13.81 -4.19 -5.54
CA GLY A 231 -13.41 -3.82 -6.91
C GLY A 231 -12.37 -4.73 -7.55
N GLY A 232 -12.32 -6.01 -7.18
CA GLY A 232 -11.30 -6.96 -7.67
C GLY A 232 -9.91 -6.81 -7.04
N TYR A 233 -9.71 -5.86 -6.13
CA TYR A 233 -8.46 -5.62 -5.41
C TYR A 233 -8.54 -6.04 -3.94
N CYS A 234 -9.60 -5.66 -3.23
CA CYS A 234 -9.81 -6.10 -1.84
C CYS A 234 -10.79 -7.28 -1.81
N THR A 235 -10.38 -8.40 -2.42
CA THR A 235 -11.20 -9.61 -2.59
C THR A 235 -10.44 -10.88 -2.16
N ASP A 236 -11.16 -11.98 -1.94
CA ASP A 236 -10.58 -13.30 -1.62
C ASP A 236 -10.59 -14.25 -2.83
N ASP A 237 -10.39 -13.70 -4.02
CA ASP A 237 -10.46 -14.37 -5.31
C ASP A 237 -9.25 -15.25 -5.66
N THR A 238 -8.19 -15.28 -4.84
CA THR A 238 -7.02 -16.13 -5.08
C THR A 238 -6.63 -16.95 -3.86
N THR A 239 -6.13 -18.17 -4.11
CA THR A 239 -5.56 -19.06 -3.10
C THR A 239 -4.04 -18.93 -3.04
N TYR A 240 -3.41 -19.43 -1.97
CA TYR A 240 -1.95 -19.53 -1.89
C TYR A 240 -1.34 -20.22 -3.12
N VAL A 241 -1.87 -21.40 -3.49
CA VAL A 241 -1.36 -22.16 -4.64
C VAL A 241 -1.49 -21.35 -5.93
N SER A 242 -2.65 -20.72 -6.17
CA SER A 242 -2.84 -19.89 -7.38
C SER A 242 -1.91 -18.67 -7.39
N THR A 243 -1.61 -18.08 -6.24
CA THR A 243 -0.70 -16.93 -6.11
C THR A 243 0.73 -17.32 -6.46
N VAL A 244 1.21 -18.45 -5.93
CA VAL A 244 2.56 -18.97 -6.20
C VAL A 244 2.71 -19.42 -7.65
N MET A 245 1.68 -20.05 -8.21
CA MET A 245 1.70 -20.55 -9.59
C MET A 245 1.40 -19.48 -10.64
N ASN A 246 1.06 -18.24 -10.22
CA ASN A 246 0.72 -17.17 -11.14
C ASN A 246 1.94 -16.76 -11.99
N LYS A 247 1.79 -16.87 -13.32
CA LYS A 247 2.75 -16.39 -14.31
C LYS A 247 2.42 -14.96 -14.72
N TYR A 248 2.68 -14.02 -13.83
CA TYR A 248 2.30 -12.62 -14.01
C TYR A 248 3.20 -11.86 -14.99
N PHE A 249 4.52 -11.97 -14.80
CA PHE A 249 5.49 -11.23 -15.60
C PHE A 249 5.62 -11.83 -16.99
N LYS A 250 5.61 -10.96 -18.01
CA LYS A 250 5.94 -11.31 -19.39
C LYS A 250 7.46 -11.33 -19.50
N ILE A 251 8.06 -12.51 -19.33
CA ILE A 251 9.51 -12.74 -19.44
C ILE A 251 9.84 -13.16 -20.87
#